data_AF-A0A7X9HVL4-F1
#
_entry.id   AF-A0A7X9HVL4-F1
#
_cell.length_a   1.000
_cell.length_b   1.000
_cell.length_c   1.000
_cell.angle_alpha   90.00
_cell.angle_beta   90.00
_cell.angle_gamma   90.00
#
_symmetry.space_group_name_H-M   'P 1'
#
loop_
_entity.id
_entity.type
_entity.pdbx_description
1 polymer ?
#
loop_
_entity_poly.entity_id
_entity_poly.type
_entity_poly.pdbx_seq_one_letter_code
_entity_poly.pdbx_strand_id
1 'polypeptide(L)'
;MIISKKIIRELECKHRKKLSNELKKHLFLKYSEEPFPYVFSEQDLYTNIENDIRAYDAGKLDVTIKNPFKRWQEEREYYQALYIDKCHEVSELEEYVEDLERMLLAVNIKPLRKSEQKDIF
;
A
#
# COMPACT_ATOMS: atom_id res chain seq x y z
N MET A 1 8.42 -0.08 -5.01
CA MET A 1 9.58 0.84 -5.12
C MET A 1 9.57 1.86 -3.99
N ILE A 2 10.73 2.15 -3.39
CA ILE A 2 10.87 3.08 -2.25
C ILE A 2 11.69 4.32 -2.59
N ILE A 3 11.53 5.37 -1.79
CA ILE A 3 12.32 6.59 -1.97
C ILE A 3 13.79 6.38 -1.62
N SER A 4 14.68 6.96 -2.42
CA SER A 4 16.12 6.91 -2.20
C SER A 4 16.76 8.28 -2.33
N LYS A 5 18.00 8.42 -1.85
CA LYS A 5 18.79 9.65 -2.04
C LYS A 5 18.97 10.01 -3.53
N LYS A 6 18.97 9.01 -4.41
CA LYS A 6 19.06 9.22 -5.87
C LYS A 6 17.82 9.92 -6.39
N ILE A 7 16.63 9.43 -6.03
CA ILE A 7 15.33 10.00 -6.42
C ILE A 7 15.22 11.46 -5.96
N ILE A 8 15.62 11.77 -4.72
CA ILE A 8 15.62 13.17 -4.23
C ILE A 8 16.53 14.07 -5.07
N ARG A 9 17.73 13.60 -5.46
CA ARG A 9 18.65 14.38 -6.30
C ARG A 9 18.06 14.62 -7.70
N GLU A 10 17.45 13.60 -8.28
CA GLU A 10 16.78 13.70 -9.59
C GLU A 10 15.64 14.73 -9.53
N LEU A 11 14.84 14.73 -8.47
CA LEU A 11 13.78 15.71 -8.24
C LEU A 11 14.32 17.14 -8.03
N GLU A 12 15.38 17.31 -7.22
CA GLU A 12 16.02 18.63 -7.04
C GLU A 12 16.55 19.20 -8.36
N CYS A 13 17.14 18.34 -9.21
CA CYS A 13 17.57 18.71 -10.56
C CYS A 13 16.38 19.09 -11.45
N LYS A 14 15.30 18.29 -11.43
CA LYS A 14 14.08 18.53 -12.23
C LYS A 14 13.41 19.85 -11.87
N HIS A 15 13.29 20.14 -10.58
CA HIS A 15 12.67 21.37 -10.07
C HIS A 15 13.63 22.56 -10.02
N ARG A 16 14.92 22.37 -10.35
CA ARG A 16 15.99 23.39 -10.27
C ARG A 16 16.02 24.11 -8.90
N LYS A 17 15.64 23.40 -7.84
CA LYS A 17 15.48 23.92 -6.47
C LYS A 17 15.90 22.85 -5.49
N LYS A 18 16.58 23.27 -4.41
CA LYS A 18 16.87 22.37 -3.29
C LYS A 18 15.61 22.21 -2.45
N LEU A 19 15.23 20.96 -2.16
CA LEU A 19 14.11 20.67 -1.27
C LEU A 19 14.53 20.98 0.18
N SER A 20 13.61 21.53 0.98
CA SER A 20 13.85 21.82 2.38
C SER A 20 14.15 20.53 3.17
N ASN A 21 14.92 20.63 4.26
CA ASN A 21 15.23 19.46 5.07
C ASN A 21 13.98 18.82 5.70
N GLU A 22 12.96 19.62 6.02
CA GLU A 22 11.69 19.15 6.55
C GLU A 22 10.92 18.32 5.51
N LEU A 23 10.78 18.85 4.30
CA LEU A 23 10.14 18.15 3.19
C LEU A 23 10.88 16.84 2.87
N LYS A 24 12.22 16.85 2.85
CA LYS A 24 13.01 15.62 2.67
C LYS A 24 12.69 14.58 3.74
N LYS A 25 12.67 14.96 5.01
CA LYS A 25 12.35 14.04 6.10
C LYS A 25 10.93 13.49 5.96
N HIS A 26 9.95 14.32 5.63
CA HIS A 26 8.59 13.89 5.36
C HIS A 26 8.52 12.86 4.24
N LEU A 27 9.13 13.16 3.09
CA LEU A 27 9.16 12.26 1.94
C LEU A 27 9.85 10.93 2.26
N PHE A 28 11.00 10.96 2.95
CA PHE A 28 11.66 9.74 3.40
C PHE A 28 10.80 8.92 4.35
N LEU A 29 10.04 9.57 5.22
CA LEU A 29 9.21 8.91 6.21
C LEU A 29 7.94 8.27 5.61
N LYS A 30 7.36 8.93 4.60
CA LYS A 30 6.12 8.51 3.93
C LYS A 30 6.36 7.45 2.86
N TYR A 31 7.49 7.52 2.17
CA TYR A 31 7.83 6.63 1.05
C TYR A 31 9.01 5.70 1.38
N SER A 32 9.37 5.52 2.65
CA SER A 32 10.39 4.56 3.09
C SER A 32 9.96 3.11 2.89
N GLU A 33 8.65 2.89 2.92
CA GLU A 33 8.04 1.57 2.80
C GLU A 33 7.14 1.53 1.59
N GLU A 34 7.11 0.35 0.97
CA GLU A 34 6.19 0.03 -0.10
C GLU A 34 4.76 0.05 0.45
N PRO A 35 3.80 0.74 -0.17
CA PRO A 35 2.43 0.66 0.26
C PRO A 35 1.91 -0.76 0.11
N PHE A 36 1.16 -1.22 1.12
CA PHE A 36 0.39 -2.44 1.05
C PHE A 36 -1.08 -2.08 0.79
N PRO A 37 -1.82 -2.81 -0.08
CA PRO A 37 -1.43 -4.02 -0.81
C PRO A 37 -0.81 -3.77 -2.20
N TYR A 38 -0.73 -2.52 -2.65
CA TYR A 38 -0.31 -2.16 -4.00
C TYR A 38 1.13 -1.65 -4.03
N VAL A 39 1.99 -2.39 -4.74
CA VAL A 39 3.37 -1.99 -5.04
C VAL A 39 3.33 -0.77 -5.95
N PHE A 40 3.96 0.32 -5.54
CA PHE A 40 4.11 1.48 -6.41
C PHE A 40 5.02 1.12 -7.58
N SER A 41 4.54 1.40 -8.80
CA SER A 41 5.44 1.51 -9.95
C SER A 41 6.39 2.70 -9.75
N GLU A 42 7.48 2.75 -10.51
CA GLU A 42 8.40 3.89 -10.48
C GLU A 42 7.65 5.20 -10.79
N GLN A 43 6.80 5.19 -11.82
CA GLN A 43 6.00 6.35 -12.22
C GLN A 43 5.02 6.80 -11.12
N ASP A 44 4.39 5.86 -10.40
CA ASP A 44 3.46 6.19 -9.32
C ASP A 44 4.20 6.87 -8.16
N LEU A 45 5.36 6.33 -7.80
CA LEU A 45 6.20 6.91 -6.75
C LEU A 45 6.59 8.35 -7.11
N TYR A 46 7.08 8.58 -8.33
CA TYR A 46 7.44 9.92 -8.81
C TYR A 46 6.24 10.87 -8.81
N THR A 47 5.10 10.42 -9.33
CA THR A 47 3.87 11.22 -9.40
C THR A 47 3.39 11.63 -8.01
N ASN A 48 3.43 10.69 -7.05
CA ASN A 48 3.02 10.94 -5.67
C ASN A 48 3.97 11.91 -4.96
N ILE A 49 5.28 11.76 -5.14
CA ILE A 49 6.26 12.70 -4.58
C ILE A 49 6.07 14.10 -5.20
N GLU A 50 5.82 14.20 -6.49
CA GLU A 50 5.56 15.50 -7.14
C GLU A 50 4.26 16.16 -6.66
N ASN A 51 3.24 15.37 -6.36
CA ASN A 51 2.01 15.87 -5.74
C ASN A 51 2.30 16.46 -4.35
N ASP A 52 3.09 15.75 -3.53
CA ASP A 52 3.48 16.22 -2.21
C ASP A 52 4.34 17.49 -2.27
N ILE A 53 5.30 17.58 -3.21
CA ILE A 53 6.11 18.80 -3.41
C ILE A 53 5.21 19.98 -3.77
N ARG A 54 4.25 19.79 -4.70
CA ARG A 54 3.29 20.84 -5.09
C ARG A 54 2.40 21.25 -3.93
N ALA A 55 1.93 20.30 -3.12
CA ALA A 55 1.13 20.58 -1.93
C ALA A 55 1.94 21.36 -0.87
N TYR A 56 3.23 21.04 -0.71
CA TYR A 56 4.13 21.77 0.18
C TYR A 56 4.38 23.20 -0.30
N ASP A 57 4.71 23.40 -1.58
CA ASP A 57 4.90 24.73 -2.15
C ASP A 57 3.61 25.58 -2.08
N ALA A 58 2.44 24.94 -2.11
CA ALA A 58 1.14 25.60 -1.92
C ALA A 58 0.75 25.82 -0.44
N GLY A 59 1.59 25.43 0.52
CA GLY A 59 1.30 25.53 1.96
C GLY A 59 0.18 24.61 2.45
N LYS A 60 -0.19 23.59 1.66
CA LYS A 60 -1.26 22.63 1.96
C LYS A 60 -0.77 21.33 2.59
N LEU A 61 0.54 21.07 2.55
CA LEU A 61 1.15 19.89 3.16
C LEU A 61 1.71 20.22 4.54
N ASP A 62 1.18 19.57 5.57
CA ASP A 62 1.80 19.59 6.89
C ASP A 62 2.98 18.60 6.94
N VAL A 63 4.19 19.15 7.02
CA VAL A 63 5.44 18.37 7.13
C VAL A 63 5.86 18.13 8.57
N THR A 64 5.06 18.55 9.55
CA THR A 64 5.32 18.31 10.96
C THR A 64 5.33 16.81 11.23
N ILE A 65 6.51 16.29 11.59
CA ILE A 65 6.67 14.87 11.90
C ILE A 65 5.92 14.58 13.19
N LYS A 66 4.79 13.87 13.08
CA LYS A 66 4.02 13.39 14.23
C LYS A 66 4.91 12.57 15.16
N ASN A 67 4.57 12.55 16.45
CA ASN A 67 5.19 11.65 17.42
C ASN A 67 5.12 10.19 16.89
N PRO A 68 6.25 9.46 16.81
CA PRO A 68 6.28 8.08 16.34
C PRO A 68 5.21 7.17 16.96
N PHE A 69 4.92 7.34 18.24
CA PHE A 69 3.91 6.53 18.93
C PHE A 69 2.50 6.72 18.35
N LYS A 70 2.09 7.98 18.12
CA LYS A 70 0.78 8.28 17.55
C LYS A 70 0.67 7.77 16.11
N ARG A 71 1.75 7.90 15.34
CA ARG A 71 1.80 7.37 13.97
C ARG A 71 1.62 5.85 13.96
N TRP A 72 2.38 5.12 14.77
CA TRP A 72 2.30 3.67 14.82
C TRP A 72 0.95 3.16 15.29
N GLN A 73 0.28 3.91 16.17
CA GLN A 73 -1.09 3.58 16.57
C GLN A 73 -2.06 3.73 15.41
N GLU A 74 -2.06 4.88 14.72
CA GLU A 74 -2.90 5.13 13.53
C GLU A 74 -2.68 4.05 12.46
N GLU A 75 -1.42 3.67 12.23
CA GLU A 75 -1.02 2.66 11.25
C GLU A 75 -1.48 1.24 11.64
N ARG A 76 -1.37 0.88 12.91
CA ARG A 76 -1.90 -0.39 13.43
C ARG A 76 -3.41 -0.50 13.26
N GLU A 77 -4.14 0.57 13.61
CA GLU A 77 -5.59 0.63 13.49
C GLU A 77 -6.03 0.45 12.02
N TYR A 78 -5.31 1.10 11.09
CA TYR A 78 -5.53 0.92 9.65
C TYR A 78 -5.32 -0.53 9.19
N TYR A 79 -4.19 -1.14 9.52
CA TYR A 79 -3.92 -2.53 9.11
C TYR A 79 -4.88 -3.54 9.74
N GLN A 80 -5.30 -3.29 10.99
CA GLN A 80 -6.29 -4.13 11.65
C GLN A 80 -7.66 -4.07 10.94
N ALA A 81 -8.10 -2.86 10.56
CA ALA A 81 -9.33 -2.71 9.77
C ALA A 81 -9.23 -3.39 8.41
N LEU A 82 -8.13 -3.17 7.69
CA LEU A 82 -7.89 -3.80 6.39
C LEU A 82 -7.88 -5.33 6.48
N TYR A 83 -7.29 -5.90 7.53
CA TYR A 83 -7.31 -7.34 7.76
C TYR A 83 -8.72 -7.88 7.94
N ILE A 84 -9.54 -7.21 8.76
CA ILE A 84 -10.93 -7.60 8.99
C ILE A 84 -11.73 -7.57 7.68
N ASP A 85 -11.58 -6.50 6.90
CA ASP A 85 -12.25 -6.36 5.61
C ASP A 85 -11.85 -7.50 4.64
N LYS A 86 -10.56 -7.83 4.59
CA LYS A 86 -10.06 -8.92 3.74
C LYS A 86 -10.51 -10.30 4.22
N CYS A 87 -10.65 -10.52 5.52
CA CYS A 87 -11.24 -11.75 6.05
C CYS A 87 -12.69 -11.90 5.61
N HIS A 88 -13.49 -10.83 5.67
CA HIS A 88 -14.87 -10.88 5.19
C HIS A 88 -14.94 -11.18 3.68
N GLU A 89 -14.12 -10.52 2.86
CA GLU A 89 -14.07 -10.77 1.42
C GLU A 89 -13.70 -12.23 1.10
N VAL A 90 -12.75 -12.82 1.83
CA VAL A 90 -12.39 -14.23 1.68
C VAL A 90 -13.56 -15.14 2.05
N SER A 91 -14.24 -14.89 3.17
CA SER A 91 -15.39 -15.69 3.57
C SER A 91 -16.54 -15.63 2.56
N GLU A 92 -16.84 -14.44 2.01
CA GLU A 92 -17.86 -14.29 0.96
C GLU A 92 -17.49 -15.07 -0.32
N LEU A 93 -16.20 -15.05 -0.69
CA LEU A 93 -15.71 -15.82 -1.84
C LEU A 93 -15.75 -17.33 -1.59
N GLU A 94 -15.44 -17.78 -0.37
CA GLU A 94 -15.54 -19.19 0.02
C GLU A 94 -16.99 -19.68 -0.07
N GLU A 95 -17.94 -18.91 0.47
CA GLU A 95 -19.37 -19.21 0.35
C GLU A 95 -19.82 -19.29 -1.11
N TYR A 96 -19.41 -18.32 -1.94
CA TYR A 96 -19.74 -18.31 -3.36
C TYR A 96 -19.16 -19.52 -4.10
N VAL A 97 -17.93 -19.93 -3.78
CA VAL A 97 -17.31 -21.13 -4.35
C VAL A 97 -18.08 -22.38 -3.92
N GLU A 98 -18.47 -22.50 -2.66
CA GLU A 98 -19.26 -23.64 -2.18
C GLU A 98 -20.61 -23.75 -2.90
N ASP A 99 -21.29 -22.62 -3.13
CA ASP A 99 -22.55 -22.60 -3.85
C ASP A 99 -22.37 -23.04 -5.31
N LEU A 100 -21.32 -22.56 -5.99
CA LEU A 100 -21.00 -23.01 -7.34
C LEU A 100 -20.67 -24.51 -7.39
N GLU A 101 -19.91 -25.02 -6.41
CA GLU A 101 -19.61 -26.45 -6.31
C GLU A 101 -20.87 -27.28 -6.12
N ARG A 102 -21.82 -26.83 -5.29
CA ARG A 102 -23.13 -27.48 -5.12
C ARG A 102 -23.93 -27.50 -6.42
N MET A 103 -23.94 -26.40 -7.18
CA MET A 103 -24.60 -26.34 -8.49
C MET A 103 -23.98 -27.31 -9.50
N LEU A 104 -22.64 -27.41 -9.55
CA LEU A 104 -21.93 -28.35 -10.41
C LEU A 104 -22.26 -29.81 -10.07
N LEU A 105 -22.31 -30.14 -8.78
CA LEU A 105 -22.70 -31.47 -8.31
C LEU A 105 -24.15 -31.82 -8.71
N ALA A 106 -25.06 -30.85 -8.68
CA ALA A 106 -26.45 -31.05 -9.11
C ALA A 106 -26.57 -31.43 -10.60
N VAL A 107 -25.61 -31.02 -11.44
CA VAL A 107 -25.52 -31.40 -12.86
C VAL A 107 -24.53 -32.55 -13.11
N ASN A 108 -24.15 -33.31 -12.07
CA ASN A 108 -23.19 -34.44 -12.11
C ASN A 108 -21.78 -34.07 -12.58
N ILE A 109 -21.36 -32.82 -12.45
CA ILE A 109 -19.98 -32.38 -12.71
C ILE A 109 -19.24 -32.34 -11.37
N LYS A 110 -18.14 -33.09 -11.26
CA LYS A 110 -17.34 -33.13 -10.04
C LYS A 110 -16.43 -31.89 -9.96
N PRO A 111 -16.49 -31.08 -8.87
CA PRO A 111 -15.60 -29.95 -8.70
C PRO A 111 -14.15 -30.41 -8.46
N LEU A 112 -13.19 -29.68 -9.02
CA LEU A 112 -11.76 -29.89 -8.79
C LEU A 112 -11.27 -28.90 -7.74
N ARG A 113 -11.15 -29.34 -6.48
CA ARG A 113 -10.39 -28.58 -5.47
C ARG A 113 -8.91 -28.89 -5.63
N LYS A 114 -8.08 -27.85 -5.81
CA LYS A 114 -6.65 -27.97 -5.58
C LYS A 114 -6.45 -28.01 -4.05
N SER A 115 -6.21 -29.19 -3.51
CA SER A 115 -5.79 -29.31 -2.11
C SER A 115 -4.48 -28.57 -1.91
N GLU A 116 -4.41 -27.76 -0.86
CA GLU A 116 -3.21 -27.05 -0.40
C GLU A 116 -2.00 -27.99 -0.46
N GLN A 117 -1.00 -27.65 -1.26
CA GLN A 117 0.34 -28.19 -1.07
C GLN A 117 0.76 -27.72 0.32
N LYS A 118 0.80 -28.64 1.28
CA LYS A 118 1.45 -28.40 2.56
C LYS A 118 2.91 -28.07 2.25
N ASP A 119 3.24 -26.79 2.29
CA ASP A 119 4.63 -26.37 2.42
C ASP A 119 5.11 -26.86 3.79
N ILE A 120 5.78 -28.02 3.77
CA ILE A 120 6.50 -28.57 4.90
C ILE A 120 7.77 -27.72 5.01
N PHE A 121 7.83 -26.87 6.05
CA PHE A 121 9.04 -26.20 6.49
C PHE A 121 10.03 -27.19 7.12
#